data_AF-A0A031G3V0-F1
#
_entry.id   AF-A0A031G3V0-F1
#
_cell.length_a   1.000
_cell.length_b   1.000
_cell.length_c   1.000
_cell.angle_alpha   90.00
_cell.angle_beta   90.00
_cell.angle_gamma   90.00
#
_symmetry.space_group_name_H-M   'P 1'
#
loop_
_entity.id
_entity.type
_entity.pdbx_description
1 polymer ?
#
loop_
_entity_poly.entity_id
_entity_poly.type
_entity_poly.pdbx_seq_one_letter_code
_entity_poly.pdbx_strand_id
1 'polypeptide(L)'
;MHLDLSELSQLAPIFRELFKGYHVSRRDPELYAQLSNFQDQYRTLFKALGFELVCDTRGFYYFVPDMAAAAVNKTAQRLALFTFILVEHLADQGRDPIAVLDGGSLGREELPSLLEKYRDLFIQAEVQTVEELEEKIMRRMTQLGFASEENGVYRFLPPMHRFLDVCLSVQQDRDLAASVHSVLPLPAPVLIDEEAEAKFLETDDPLDLSEFEEESEEDALARAIAEEQESDA
;
A
#
# COMPACT_ATOMS: atom_id res chain seq x y z
N MET A 1 6.44 13.56 -34.41
CA MET A 1 6.69 14.83 -33.70
C MET A 1 8.18 15.13 -33.79
N HIS A 2 8.55 16.38 -34.05
CA HIS A 2 9.94 16.84 -33.95
C HIS A 2 10.19 17.20 -32.47
N LEU A 3 11.22 16.63 -31.87
CA LEU A 3 11.63 16.90 -30.49
C LEU A 3 12.79 17.88 -30.56
N ASP A 4 12.57 19.13 -30.13
CA ASP A 4 13.61 20.15 -30.11
C ASP A 4 14.14 20.31 -28.68
N LEU A 5 15.29 19.69 -28.41
CA LEU A 5 15.92 19.74 -27.10
C LEU A 5 16.42 21.14 -26.72
N SER A 6 16.57 22.05 -27.69
CA SER A 6 17.01 23.43 -27.43
C SER A 6 15.93 24.26 -26.72
N GLU A 7 14.66 23.94 -26.92
CA GLU A 7 13.52 24.57 -26.22
C GLU A 7 13.38 24.06 -24.78
N LEU A 8 13.93 22.87 -24.50
CA LEU A 8 13.81 22.17 -23.22
C LEU A 8 14.93 22.56 -22.21
N SER A 9 15.12 23.86 -21.98
CA SER A 9 16.12 24.43 -21.06
C SER A 9 16.16 23.86 -19.62
N GLN A 10 15.02 23.54 -18.99
CA GLN A 10 14.94 22.92 -17.66
C GLN A 10 14.79 21.39 -17.70
N LEU A 11 15.10 20.72 -18.82
CA LEU A 11 15.01 19.25 -18.93
C LEU A 11 15.78 18.51 -17.83
N ALA A 12 17.06 18.86 -17.61
CA ALA A 12 17.90 18.20 -16.62
C ALA A 12 17.38 18.39 -15.17
N PRO A 13 17.07 19.62 -14.70
CA PRO A 13 16.52 19.80 -13.35
C PRO A 13 15.14 19.17 -13.19
N ILE A 14 14.23 19.27 -14.18
CA ILE A 14 12.94 18.59 -14.13
C ILE A 14 13.12 17.07 -13.98
N PHE A 15 13.95 16.47 -14.83
CA PHE A 15 14.16 15.03 -14.77
C PHE A 15 14.72 14.59 -13.41
N ARG A 16 15.68 15.34 -12.86
CA ARG A 16 16.25 15.04 -11.54
C ARG A 16 15.20 15.08 -10.43
N GLU A 17 14.33 16.10 -10.43
CA GLU A 17 13.27 16.25 -9.44
C GLU A 17 12.23 15.12 -9.57
N LEU A 18 11.73 14.86 -10.78
CA LEU A 18 10.74 13.81 -11.01
C LEU A 18 11.31 12.41 -10.73
N PHE A 19 12.57 12.16 -11.06
CA PHE A 19 13.23 10.86 -10.89
C PHE A 19 13.36 10.44 -9.42
N LYS A 20 13.57 11.39 -8.50
CA LYS A 20 13.57 11.13 -7.06
C LYS A 20 12.16 10.99 -6.45
N GLY A 21 11.11 11.10 -7.26
CA GLY A 21 9.71 11.02 -6.83
C GLY A 21 9.11 12.36 -6.35
N TYR A 22 9.74 13.49 -6.68
CA TYR A 22 9.20 14.82 -6.35
C TYR A 22 7.98 15.16 -7.23
N HIS A 23 7.01 15.84 -6.65
CA HIS A 23 5.83 16.35 -7.34
C HIS A 23 6.04 17.84 -7.65
N VAL A 24 6.27 18.15 -8.92
CA VAL A 24 6.46 19.53 -9.38
C VAL A 24 5.10 20.21 -9.43
N SER A 25 4.93 21.30 -8.69
CA SER A 25 3.69 22.06 -8.62
C SER A 25 3.94 23.55 -8.88
N ARG A 26 2.90 24.39 -8.79
CA ARG A 26 3.03 25.85 -8.96
C ARG A 26 3.99 26.53 -7.97
N ARG A 27 4.41 25.83 -6.91
CA ARG A 27 5.47 26.27 -5.99
C ARG A 27 6.83 26.40 -6.69
N ASP A 28 7.05 25.64 -7.76
CA ASP A 28 8.29 25.59 -8.53
C ASP A 28 8.06 26.30 -9.88
N PRO A 29 7.96 27.65 -9.91
CA PRO A 29 7.41 28.38 -11.04
C PRO A 29 8.16 28.14 -12.35
N GLU A 30 9.49 28.02 -12.31
CA GLU A 30 10.31 27.79 -13.50
C GLU A 30 10.09 26.39 -14.08
N LEU A 31 10.14 25.35 -13.25
CA LEU A 31 9.94 23.96 -13.66
C LEU A 31 8.51 23.75 -14.14
N TYR A 32 7.54 24.29 -13.41
CA TYR A 32 6.12 24.20 -13.73
C TYR A 32 5.78 24.91 -15.04
N ALA A 33 6.29 26.13 -15.25
CA ALA A 33 6.07 26.88 -16.48
C ALA A 33 6.61 26.11 -17.69
N GLN A 34 7.78 25.48 -17.55
CA GLN A 34 8.35 24.73 -18.66
C GLN A 34 7.57 23.43 -18.94
N LEU A 35 7.19 22.67 -17.90
CA LEU A 35 6.36 21.47 -18.04
C LEU A 35 5.00 21.77 -18.67
N SER A 36 4.38 22.90 -18.31
CA SER A 36 3.09 23.31 -18.87
C SER A 36 3.20 23.80 -20.32
N ASN A 37 4.25 24.54 -20.67
CA ASN A 37 4.43 25.06 -22.03
C ASN A 37 4.82 23.96 -23.04
N PHE A 38 5.60 22.95 -22.62
CA PHE A 38 6.13 21.91 -23.49
C PHE A 38 5.67 20.51 -23.10
N GLN A 39 4.44 20.39 -22.57
CA GLN A 39 3.90 19.17 -21.98
C GLN A 39 4.05 17.94 -22.89
N ASP A 40 3.63 18.04 -24.15
CA ASP A 40 3.66 16.92 -25.09
C ASP A 40 5.07 16.48 -25.46
N GLN A 41 6.02 17.44 -25.54
CA GLN A 41 7.43 17.14 -25.79
C GLN A 41 8.03 16.37 -24.60
N TYR A 42 7.79 16.83 -23.37
CA TYR A 42 8.24 16.15 -22.16
C TYR A 42 7.64 14.76 -22.01
N ARG A 43 6.33 14.60 -22.22
CA ARG A 43 5.66 13.29 -22.19
C ARG A 43 6.25 12.33 -23.21
N THR A 44 6.46 12.79 -24.44
CA THR A 44 7.03 11.96 -25.52
C THR A 44 8.46 11.54 -25.19
N LEU A 45 9.29 12.48 -24.74
CA LEU A 45 10.68 12.23 -24.37
C LEU A 45 10.79 11.24 -23.21
N PHE A 46 10.10 11.51 -22.10
CA PHE A 46 10.17 10.65 -20.92
C PHE A 46 9.59 9.26 -21.21
N LYS A 47 8.51 9.16 -21.98
CA LYS A 47 7.96 7.87 -22.42
C LYS A 47 8.95 7.06 -23.24
N ALA A 48 9.71 7.71 -24.14
CA ALA A 48 10.77 7.05 -24.91
C ALA A 48 11.93 6.56 -24.03
N LEU A 49 12.15 7.18 -22.87
CA LEU A 49 13.13 6.77 -21.86
C LEU A 49 12.59 5.72 -20.86
N GLY A 50 11.32 5.32 -20.99
CA GLY A 50 10.67 4.37 -20.09
C GLY A 50 10.03 4.98 -18.84
N PHE A 51 9.91 6.30 -18.76
CA PHE A 51 9.23 6.99 -17.66
C PHE A 51 7.85 7.48 -18.08
N GLU A 52 6.87 7.32 -17.20
CA GLU A 52 5.53 7.85 -17.43
C GLU A 52 5.33 9.17 -16.68
N LEU A 53 5.30 10.29 -17.43
CA LEU A 53 4.97 11.60 -16.90
C LEU A 53 3.46 11.80 -16.84
N VAL A 54 2.92 11.96 -15.64
CA VAL A 54 1.52 12.32 -15.44
C VAL A 54 1.39 13.83 -15.24
N CYS A 55 0.35 14.40 -15.86
CA CYS A 55 -0.05 15.79 -15.66
C CYS A 55 -1.42 15.77 -15.00
N ASP A 56 -1.48 16.09 -13.72
CA ASP A 56 -2.72 16.07 -12.95
C ASP A 56 -3.53 17.35 -13.20
N THR A 57 -4.85 17.22 -13.25
CA THR A 57 -5.78 18.35 -13.43
C THR A 57 -5.70 19.39 -12.31
N ARG A 58 -5.27 18.99 -11.12
CA ARG A 58 -5.04 19.88 -9.97
C ARG A 58 -3.75 20.71 -10.09
N GLY A 59 -3.01 20.56 -11.19
CA GLY A 59 -1.89 21.43 -11.52
C GLY A 59 -0.56 21.01 -10.89
N PHE A 60 -0.21 19.73 -11.01
CA PHE A 60 1.11 19.22 -10.65
C PHE A 60 1.53 18.06 -11.59
N TYR A 61 2.81 17.73 -11.56
CA TYR A 61 3.45 16.73 -12.41
C TYR A 61 4.29 15.76 -11.58
N TYR A 62 4.31 14.50 -11.96
CA TYR A 62 5.10 13.45 -11.28
C TYR A 62 5.35 12.26 -12.21
N PHE A 63 6.31 11.40 -11.86
CA PHE A 63 6.51 10.11 -12.53
C PHE A 63 5.73 8.99 -11.83
N VAL A 64 5.10 8.13 -12.63
CA VAL A 64 4.55 6.87 -12.12
C VAL A 64 5.71 5.98 -11.67
N PRO A 65 5.69 5.45 -10.42
CA PRO A 65 6.69 4.50 -9.97
C PRO A 65 6.62 3.22 -10.81
N ASP A 66 7.77 2.64 -11.16
CA ASP A 66 7.80 1.33 -11.81
C ASP A 66 7.30 0.26 -10.82
N MET A 67 6.22 -0.43 -11.20
CA MET A 67 5.55 -1.45 -10.38
C MET A 67 6.46 -2.67 -10.12
N ALA A 68 7.47 -2.92 -10.96
CA ALA A 68 8.43 -4.00 -10.73
C ALA A 68 9.38 -3.71 -9.56
N ALA A 69 9.58 -2.44 -9.20
CA ALA A 69 10.37 -2.00 -8.05
C ALA A 69 9.50 -1.73 -6.81
N ALA A 70 8.19 -1.98 -6.87
CA ALA A 70 7.20 -1.66 -5.83
C ALA A 70 7.22 -2.62 -4.64
N ALA A 71 8.41 -2.87 -4.08
CA ALA A 71 8.46 -3.08 -2.64
C ALA A 71 7.92 -1.79 -2.00
N VAL A 72 6.68 -1.83 -1.51
CA VAL A 72 5.98 -0.67 -0.96
C VAL A 72 6.92 0.03 0.04
N ASN A 73 7.41 1.20 -0.34
CA ASN A 73 8.41 1.92 0.44
C ASN A 73 7.78 2.25 1.80
N LYS A 74 8.42 1.82 2.92
CA LYS A 74 7.97 2.16 4.28
C LYS A 74 7.67 3.65 4.44
N THR A 75 8.43 4.50 3.75
CA THR A 75 8.20 5.96 3.71
C THR A 75 6.84 6.28 3.11
N ALA A 76 6.48 5.71 1.97
CA ALA A 76 5.19 5.94 1.33
C ALA A 76 4.03 5.49 2.22
N GLN A 77 4.17 4.36 2.92
CA GLN A 77 3.17 3.89 3.90
C GLN A 77 3.00 4.88 5.04
N ARG A 78 4.10 5.42 5.61
CA ARG A 78 4.05 6.44 6.66
C ARG A 78 3.36 7.72 6.20
N LEU A 79 3.68 8.19 4.99
CA LEU A 79 3.07 9.40 4.42
C LEU A 79 1.58 9.21 4.15
N ALA A 80 1.19 8.05 3.63
CA ALA A 80 -0.20 7.71 3.41
C ALA A 80 -0.97 7.64 4.74
N LEU A 81 -0.45 6.89 5.73
CA LEU A 81 -1.05 6.79 7.07
C LEU A 81 -1.24 8.17 7.70
N PHE A 82 -0.22 9.01 7.68
CA PHE A 82 -0.31 10.37 8.19
C PHE A 82 -1.39 11.19 7.48
N THR A 83 -1.50 11.07 6.15
CA THR A 83 -2.53 11.77 5.38
C THR A 83 -3.94 11.32 5.80
N PHE A 84 -4.15 10.04 6.08
CA PHE A 84 -5.45 9.55 6.57
C PHE A 84 -5.75 10.04 7.99
N ILE A 85 -4.78 9.95 8.89
CA ILE A 85 -4.89 10.48 10.25
C ILE A 85 -5.24 11.97 10.21
N LEU A 86 -4.60 12.74 9.32
CA LEU A 86 -4.88 14.15 9.15
C LEU A 86 -6.32 14.39 8.67
N VAL A 87 -6.80 13.64 7.68
CA VAL A 87 -8.17 13.75 7.19
C VAL A 87 -9.19 13.44 8.28
N GLU A 88 -8.99 12.35 9.02
CA GLU A 88 -9.83 11.95 10.14
C GLU A 88 -9.81 13.00 11.27
N HIS A 89 -8.63 13.49 11.63
CA HIS A 89 -8.47 14.51 12.66
C HIS A 89 -9.17 15.82 12.31
N LEU A 90 -9.10 16.24 11.04
CA LEU A 90 -9.80 17.43 10.55
C LEU A 90 -11.32 17.22 10.55
N ALA A 91 -11.78 16.04 10.13
CA ALA A 91 -13.19 15.69 10.15
C ALA A 91 -13.76 15.70 11.57
N ASP A 92 -13.02 15.16 12.55
CA ASP A 92 -13.41 15.19 13.97
C ASP A 92 -13.53 16.61 14.54
N GLN A 93 -12.76 17.56 14.00
CA GLN A 93 -12.85 18.98 14.34
C GLN A 93 -13.97 19.72 13.58
N GLY A 94 -14.70 19.04 12.69
CA GLY A 94 -15.71 19.64 11.82
C GLY A 94 -15.13 20.52 10.71
N ARG A 95 -13.82 20.41 10.42
CA ARG A 95 -13.15 21.12 9.32
C ARG A 95 -13.26 20.28 8.06
N ASP A 96 -13.49 20.91 6.91
CA ASP A 96 -13.45 20.22 5.62
C ASP A 96 -12.01 19.78 5.30
N PRO A 97 -11.70 18.47 5.27
CA PRO A 97 -10.36 17.98 5.02
C PRO A 97 -9.85 18.35 3.63
N ILE A 98 -10.74 18.39 2.63
CA ILE A 98 -10.36 18.70 1.24
C ILE A 98 -9.89 20.14 1.14
N ALA A 99 -10.63 21.07 1.76
CA ALA A 99 -10.25 22.48 1.82
C ALA A 99 -8.89 22.71 2.50
N VAL A 100 -8.52 21.88 3.48
CA VAL A 100 -7.21 21.97 4.15
C VAL A 100 -6.09 21.35 3.30
N LEU A 101 -6.36 20.29 2.55
CA LEU A 101 -5.39 19.72 1.61
C LEU A 101 -5.16 20.65 0.39
N ASP A 102 -6.15 21.47 0.04
CA ASP A 102 -6.08 22.51 -1.01
C ASP A 102 -5.39 23.81 -0.57
N GLY A 103 -4.27 23.69 0.15
CA GLY A 103 -3.45 24.85 0.54
C GLY A 103 -3.66 25.33 1.98
N GLY A 104 -4.37 24.56 2.79
CA GLY A 104 -4.41 24.75 4.24
C GLY A 104 -3.05 24.51 4.89
N SER A 105 -2.96 24.93 6.15
CA SER A 105 -1.75 24.84 6.94
C SER A 105 -1.95 24.06 8.23
N LEU A 106 -0.89 23.37 8.65
CA LEU A 106 -0.74 22.71 9.94
C LEU A 106 0.43 23.34 10.69
N GLY A 107 0.18 23.85 11.89
CA GLY A 107 1.22 24.36 12.76
C GLY A 107 2.02 23.23 13.40
N ARG A 108 3.33 23.45 13.62
CA ARG A 108 4.17 22.51 14.37
C ARG A 108 3.62 22.19 15.77
N GLU A 109 2.97 23.18 16.40
CA GLU A 109 2.31 23.06 17.71
C GLU A 109 1.15 22.05 17.73
N GLU A 110 0.57 21.72 16.56
CA GLU A 110 -0.53 20.74 16.46
C GLU A 110 0.00 19.29 16.44
N LEU A 111 1.27 19.09 16.08
CA LEU A 111 1.87 17.75 15.92
C LEU A 111 1.88 16.92 17.22
N PRO A 112 2.21 17.46 18.41
CA PRO A 112 2.17 16.68 19.65
C PRO A 112 0.76 16.16 19.95
N SER A 113 -0.27 16.99 19.77
CA SER A 113 -1.66 16.59 20.02
C SER A 113 -2.13 15.49 19.04
N LEU A 114 -1.68 15.57 17.79
CA LEU A 114 -1.97 14.55 16.77
C LEU A 114 -1.29 13.22 17.11
N LEU A 115 -0.02 13.27 17.53
CA LEU A 115 0.75 12.09 17.91
C LEU A 115 0.13 11.39 19.14
N GLU A 116 -0.31 12.16 20.14
CA GLU A 116 -0.96 11.61 21.33
C GLU A 116 -2.29 10.94 21.02
N LYS A 117 -3.13 11.59 20.19
CA LYS A 117 -4.46 11.07 19.85
C LYS A 117 -4.40 9.78 19.01
N TYR A 118 -3.45 9.68 18.07
CA TYR A 118 -3.32 8.54 17.15
C TYR A 118 -2.07 7.70 17.42
N ARG A 119 -1.63 7.66 18.69
CA ARG A 119 -0.37 7.06 19.10
C ARG A 119 -0.17 5.63 18.61
N ASP A 120 -1.19 4.79 18.74
CA ASP A 120 -1.10 3.37 18.37
C ASP A 120 -0.83 3.17 16.87
N LEU A 121 -1.41 4.02 16.02
CA LEU A 121 -1.16 4.02 14.57
C LEU A 121 0.27 4.47 14.26
N PHE A 122 0.76 5.51 14.93
CA PHE A 122 2.13 5.99 14.74
C PHE A 122 3.19 5.00 15.23
N ILE A 123 2.92 4.27 16.32
CA ILE A 123 3.80 3.20 16.81
C ILE A 123 3.96 2.11 15.74
N GLN A 124 2.86 1.68 15.11
CA GLN A 124 2.91 0.69 14.01
C GLN A 124 3.75 1.21 12.82
N ALA A 125 3.75 2.51 12.60
CA ALA A 125 4.56 3.19 11.59
C ALA A 125 6.02 3.45 12.02
N GLU A 126 6.45 2.98 13.19
CA GLU A 126 7.78 3.23 13.80
C GLU A 126 8.04 4.73 14.05
N VAL A 127 7.01 5.46 14.49
CA VAL A 127 7.07 6.88 14.89
C VAL A 127 6.55 7.00 16.32
N GLN A 128 7.42 7.33 17.27
CA GLN A 128 7.09 7.36 18.70
C GLN A 128 7.23 8.75 19.31
N THR A 129 8.04 9.63 18.73
CA THR A 129 8.26 10.99 19.23
C THR A 129 7.89 12.05 18.19
N VAL A 130 7.72 13.29 18.64
CA VAL A 130 7.39 14.43 17.77
C VAL A 130 8.55 14.71 16.80
N GLU A 131 9.78 14.55 17.24
CA GLU A 131 10.98 14.70 16.41
C GLU A 131 11.01 13.65 15.29
N GLU A 132 10.63 12.40 15.61
CA GLU A 132 10.51 11.36 14.59
C GLU A 132 9.38 11.63 13.60
N LEU A 133 8.25 12.17 14.06
CA LEU A 133 7.13 12.57 13.21
C LEU A 133 7.58 13.67 12.23
N GLU A 134 8.30 14.67 12.71
CA GLU A 134 8.84 15.73 11.87
C GLU A 134 9.88 15.22 10.88
N GLU A 135 10.83 14.41 11.32
CA GLU A 135 11.92 13.94 10.47
C GLU A 135 11.46 12.88 9.45
N LYS A 136 10.67 11.90 9.88
CA LYS A 136 10.26 10.76 9.04
C LYS A 136 9.07 11.11 8.14
N ILE A 137 8.21 12.04 8.55
CA ILE A 137 6.99 12.39 7.81
C ILE A 137 7.09 13.80 7.25
N MET A 138 7.11 14.84 8.09
CA MET A 138 6.96 16.23 7.61
C MET A 138 8.10 16.63 6.67
N ARG A 139 9.35 16.32 7.04
CA ARG A 139 10.53 16.55 6.20
C ARG A 139 10.48 15.73 4.89
N ARG A 140 9.91 14.53 4.91
CA ARG A 140 9.74 13.72 3.69
C ARG A 140 8.65 14.27 2.79
N MET A 141 7.55 14.76 3.36
CA MET A 141 6.50 15.46 2.60
C MET A 141 7.04 16.69 1.89
N THR A 142 7.88 17.49 2.56
CA THR A 142 8.48 18.67 1.94
C THR A 142 9.50 18.30 0.86
N GLN A 143 10.32 17.28 1.08
CA GLN A 143 11.30 16.78 0.10
C GLN A 143 10.69 16.15 -1.15
N LEU A 144 9.43 15.71 -1.09
CA LEU A 144 8.71 15.10 -2.21
C LEU A 144 7.68 16.03 -2.86
N GLY A 145 7.56 17.27 -2.39
CA GLY A 145 6.68 18.28 -3.00
C GLY A 145 5.21 18.16 -2.57
N PHE A 146 4.92 17.42 -1.50
CA PHE A 146 3.57 17.31 -0.93
C PHE A 146 3.23 18.48 0.01
N ALA A 147 4.25 19.08 0.63
CA ALA A 147 4.08 20.20 1.54
C ALA A 147 5.20 21.24 1.39
N SER A 148 4.94 22.45 1.86
CA SER A 148 5.93 23.50 2.06
C SER A 148 6.02 23.83 3.53
N GLU A 149 7.23 23.99 4.05
CA GLU A 149 7.46 24.45 5.41
C GLU A 149 7.92 25.90 5.37
N GLU A 150 7.28 26.77 6.15
CA GLU A 150 7.67 28.17 6.33
C GLU A 150 7.47 28.55 7.80
N ASN A 151 8.55 28.93 8.49
CA ASN A 151 8.52 29.38 9.90
C ASN A 151 7.80 28.41 10.87
N GLY A 152 7.96 27.09 10.68
CA GLY A 152 7.28 26.08 11.51
C GLY A 152 5.80 25.87 11.18
N VAL A 153 5.34 26.39 10.04
CA VAL A 153 4.01 26.13 9.49
C VAL A 153 4.14 25.30 8.23
N TYR A 154 3.44 24.16 8.19
CA TYR A 154 3.40 23.28 7.04
C TYR A 154 2.17 23.58 6.19
N ARG A 155 2.36 24.10 4.99
CA ARG A 155 1.30 24.29 4.00
C ARG A 155 1.23 23.10 3.06
N PHE A 156 0.09 22.44 3.00
CA PHE A 156 -0.12 21.32 2.09
C PHE A 156 -0.27 21.79 0.64
N LEU A 157 0.16 20.94 -0.29
CA LEU A 157 0.13 21.22 -1.73
C LEU A 157 -0.82 20.23 -2.42
N PRO A 158 -1.34 20.57 -3.62
CA PRO A 158 -2.26 19.72 -4.38
C PRO A 158 -1.83 18.25 -4.56
N PRO A 159 -0.52 17.89 -4.66
CA PRO A 159 -0.10 16.49 -4.73
C PRO A 159 -0.58 15.60 -3.57
N MET A 160 -0.97 16.16 -2.42
CA MET A 160 -1.54 15.41 -1.30
C MET A 160 -2.76 14.56 -1.68
N HIS A 161 -3.54 15.01 -2.66
CA HIS A 161 -4.71 14.28 -3.14
C HIS A 161 -4.36 12.93 -3.76
N ARG A 162 -3.10 12.69 -4.18
CA ARG A 162 -2.70 11.39 -4.70
C ARG A 162 -2.91 10.26 -3.69
N PHE A 163 -2.70 10.52 -2.41
CA PHE A 163 -2.94 9.51 -1.37
C PHE A 163 -4.43 9.14 -1.28
N LEU A 164 -5.31 10.12 -1.49
CA LEU A 164 -6.76 9.89 -1.53
C LEU A 164 -7.19 9.14 -2.79
N ASP A 165 -6.66 9.53 -3.95
CA ASP A 165 -6.97 8.90 -5.23
C ASP A 165 -6.57 7.41 -5.22
N VAL A 166 -5.40 7.09 -4.63
CA VAL A 166 -4.95 5.68 -4.46
C VAL A 166 -5.89 4.89 -3.56
N CYS A 167 -6.42 5.50 -2.50
CA CYS A 167 -7.42 4.84 -1.66
C CYS A 167 -8.72 4.58 -2.40
N LEU A 168 -9.20 5.56 -3.16
CA LEU A 168 -10.41 5.41 -3.97
C LEU A 168 -10.22 4.33 -5.03
N SER A 169 -9.05 4.25 -5.68
CA SER A 169 -8.78 3.20 -6.67
C SER A 169 -8.74 1.81 -6.02
N VAL A 170 -8.09 1.65 -4.87
CA VAL A 170 -8.04 0.35 -4.16
C VAL A 170 -9.42 -0.09 -3.69
N GLN A 171 -10.26 0.85 -3.23
CA GLN A 171 -11.65 0.56 -2.87
C GLN A 171 -12.45 0.12 -4.10
N GLN A 172 -12.33 0.83 -5.21
CA GLN A 172 -13.00 0.47 -6.47
C GLN A 172 -12.55 -0.90 -6.99
N ASP A 173 -11.26 -1.22 -6.93
CA ASP A 173 -10.73 -2.53 -7.34
C ASP A 173 -11.26 -3.65 -6.45
N ARG A 174 -11.36 -3.42 -5.14
CA ARG A 174 -11.95 -4.36 -4.18
C ARG A 174 -13.44 -4.57 -4.47
N ASP A 175 -14.19 -3.50 -4.71
CA ASP A 175 -15.62 -3.57 -5.03
C ASP A 175 -15.84 -4.25 -6.38
N LEU A 176 -14.99 -3.99 -7.37
CA LEU A 176 -15.00 -4.67 -8.66
C LEU A 176 -14.70 -6.16 -8.48
N ALA A 177 -13.67 -6.53 -7.73
CA ALA A 177 -13.36 -7.92 -7.43
C ALA A 177 -14.53 -8.62 -6.69
N ALA A 178 -15.13 -7.96 -5.70
CA ALA A 178 -16.30 -8.47 -4.98
C ALA A 178 -17.50 -8.67 -5.92
N SER A 179 -17.73 -7.74 -6.85
CA SER A 179 -18.79 -7.86 -7.86
C SER A 179 -18.55 -9.02 -8.82
N VAL A 180 -17.31 -9.25 -9.27
CA VAL A 180 -16.94 -10.37 -10.14
C VAL A 180 -17.10 -11.72 -9.42
N HIS A 181 -16.71 -11.79 -8.15
CA HIS A 181 -16.89 -13.00 -7.34
C HIS A 181 -18.36 -13.32 -7.00
N SER A 182 -19.26 -12.32 -7.06
CA SER A 182 -20.70 -12.54 -6.87
C SER A 182 -21.42 -13.14 -8.09
N VAL A 183 -20.80 -13.12 -9.27
CA VAL A 183 -21.42 -13.56 -10.55
C VAL A 183 -21.04 -14.98 -10.95
N LEU A 184 -20.08 -15.62 -10.25
CA LEU A 184 -19.86 -17.05 -10.42
C LEU A 184 -20.89 -17.80 -9.58
N PRO A 185 -21.88 -18.49 -10.19
CA PRO A 185 -22.72 -19.40 -9.43
C PRO A 185 -21.79 -20.41 -8.77
N LEU A 186 -21.72 -20.38 -7.44
CA LEU A 186 -21.14 -21.49 -6.70
C LEU A 186 -21.85 -22.75 -7.21
N PRO A 187 -21.12 -23.78 -7.68
CA PRO A 187 -21.76 -25.02 -8.06
C PRO A 187 -22.55 -25.47 -6.83
N ALA A 188 -23.87 -25.56 -6.99
CA ALA A 188 -24.73 -26.03 -5.92
C ALA A 188 -24.18 -27.39 -5.50
N PRO A 189 -23.86 -27.60 -4.20
CA PRO A 189 -23.41 -28.89 -3.75
C PRO A 189 -24.45 -29.92 -4.16
N VAL A 190 -24.02 -30.87 -5.00
CA VAL A 190 -24.87 -32.00 -5.38
C VAL A 190 -25.07 -32.79 -4.11
N LEU A 191 -26.30 -32.86 -3.62
CA LEU A 191 -26.66 -33.75 -2.53
C LEU A 191 -26.37 -35.17 -3.02
N ILE A 192 -25.36 -35.79 -2.43
CA ILE A 192 -25.01 -37.17 -2.67
C ILE A 192 -26.06 -37.98 -1.91
N ASP A 193 -26.75 -38.92 -2.58
CA ASP A 193 -27.68 -39.82 -1.88
C ASP A 193 -26.92 -40.65 -0.82
N GLU A 194 -27.58 -41.03 0.27
CA GLU A 194 -26.99 -41.75 1.42
C GLU A 194 -26.22 -43.02 1.00
N GLU A 195 -26.62 -43.66 -0.11
CA GLU A 195 -25.93 -44.84 -0.68
C GLU A 195 -24.57 -44.52 -1.33
N ALA A 196 -24.36 -43.29 -1.80
CA ALA A 196 -23.10 -42.85 -2.40
C ALA A 196 -22.14 -42.20 -1.40
N GLU A 197 -22.64 -41.75 -0.24
CA GLU A 197 -21.82 -41.24 0.88
C GLU A 197 -20.96 -42.36 1.50
N ALA A 198 -21.51 -43.57 1.64
CA ALA A 198 -20.77 -44.75 2.12
C ALA A 198 -19.59 -45.13 1.21
N LYS A 199 -19.69 -44.83 -0.08
CA LYS A 199 -18.66 -45.14 -1.08
C LYS A 199 -17.53 -44.10 -1.14
N PHE A 200 -17.77 -42.90 -0.61
CA PHE A 200 -16.76 -41.84 -0.49
C PHE A 200 -15.96 -41.95 0.81
N LEU A 201 -16.48 -42.67 1.82
CA LEU A 201 -15.74 -43.01 3.04
C LEU A 201 -14.80 -44.22 2.88
N GLU A 202 -14.94 -45.01 1.82
CA GLU A 202 -13.92 -46.01 1.45
C GLU A 202 -12.72 -45.26 0.83
N THR A 203 -11.79 -44.87 1.69
CA THR A 203 -10.49 -44.37 1.24
C THR A 203 -9.60 -45.57 0.91
N ASP A 204 -9.17 -45.69 -0.36
CA ASP A 204 -8.04 -46.54 -0.77
C ASP A 204 -6.69 -45.97 -0.26
N ASP A 205 -6.67 -45.37 0.94
CA ASP A 205 -5.47 -44.78 1.53
C ASP A 205 -4.69 -45.90 2.24
N PRO A 206 -3.48 -46.25 1.78
CA PRO A 206 -2.64 -47.26 2.43
C PRO A 206 -2.16 -46.85 3.84
N LEU A 207 -2.55 -45.68 4.32
CA LEU A 207 -2.30 -45.17 5.67
C LEU A 207 -3.58 -44.99 6.49
N ASP A 208 -4.68 -45.68 6.15
CA ASP A 208 -5.86 -45.72 7.00
C ASP A 208 -5.53 -46.43 8.33
N LEU A 209 -5.56 -45.66 9.42
CA LEU A 209 -5.19 -46.11 10.77
C LEU A 209 -6.39 -46.68 11.54
N SER A 210 -7.56 -46.84 10.88
CA SER A 210 -8.76 -47.36 11.54
C SER A 210 -8.74 -48.87 11.84
N GLU A 211 -7.83 -49.63 11.22
CA GLU A 211 -7.69 -51.09 11.43
C GLU A 211 -6.70 -51.49 12.53
N PHE A 212 -6.25 -50.56 13.39
CA PHE A 212 -5.62 -50.97 14.64
C PHE A 212 -6.73 -51.41 15.61
N GLU A 213 -7.07 -52.70 15.57
CA GLU A 213 -7.76 -53.34 16.68
C GLU A 213 -7.00 -52.96 17.97
N GLU A 214 -7.71 -52.37 18.94
CA GLU A 214 -7.17 -52.04 20.25
C GLU A 214 -6.76 -53.32 20.97
N GLU A 215 -5.61 -53.88 20.61
CA GLU A 215 -4.96 -54.93 21.37
C GLU A 215 -4.59 -54.30 22.71
N SER A 216 -5.25 -54.77 23.77
CA SER A 216 -5.00 -54.32 25.14
C SER A 216 -3.49 -54.36 25.41
N GLU A 217 -2.95 -53.31 26.03
CA GLU A 217 -1.51 -53.23 26.36
C GLU A 217 -1.01 -54.49 27.10
N GLU A 218 -1.89 -55.17 27.82
CA GLU A 218 -1.62 -56.42 28.53
C GLU A 218 -1.36 -57.62 27.59
N ASP A 219 -2.09 -57.70 26.47
CA ASP A 219 -1.91 -58.75 25.44
C ASP A 219 -0.66 -58.49 24.59
N ALA A 220 -0.37 -57.22 24.28
CA ALA A 220 0.86 -56.82 23.60
C ALA A 220 2.11 -57.14 24.44
N LEU A 221 2.04 -56.91 25.76
CA LEU A 221 3.12 -57.24 26.69
C LEU A 221 3.30 -58.76 26.85
N ALA A 222 2.21 -59.53 26.91
CA ALA A 222 2.25 -60.98 27.01
C ALA A 222 2.90 -61.64 25.78
N ARG A 223 2.62 -61.11 24.57
CA ARG A 223 3.24 -61.58 23.33
C ARG A 223 4.74 -61.29 23.28
N ALA A 224 5.17 -60.09 23.70
CA ALA A 224 6.57 -59.71 23.74
C ALA A 224 7.41 -60.58 24.71
N ILE A 225 6.85 -60.94 25.86
CA ILE A 225 7.51 -61.80 26.84
C ILE A 225 7.63 -63.25 26.33
N ALA A 226 6.64 -63.75 25.59
CA ALA A 226 6.68 -65.08 25.01
C ALA A 226 7.73 -65.21 23.89
N GLU A 227 7.86 -64.18 23.04
CA GLU A 227 8.90 -64.14 21.99
C GLU A 227 10.31 -64.10 22.59
N GLU A 228 10.52 -63.37 23.69
CA GLU A 228 11.81 -63.32 24.37
C GLU A 228 12.19 -64.70 24.97
N GLN A 229 11.23 -65.43 25.53
CA GLN A 229 11.45 -66.77 26.08
C GLN A 229 11.70 -67.86 25.02
N GLU A 230 11.16 -67.72 23.81
CA GLU A 230 11.49 -68.61 22.69
C GLU A 230 12.87 -68.31 22.08
N SER A 231 13.37 -67.07 22.22
CA SER A 231 14.69 -66.68 21.71
C SER A 231 15.87 -67.10 22.61
N ASP A 232 15.59 -67.42 23.88
CA ASP A 232 16.58 -67.78 24.91
C ASP A 232 16.63 -69.31 25.23
N ALA A 233 15.93 -70.16 24.45
CA ALA A 233 15.92 -71.63 24.57
C ALA A 233 16.65 -72.34 23.40
#